data_AF-F7EL86-F1
#
_entry.id   AF-F7EL86-F1
#
_cell.length_a   1.000
_cell.length_b   1.000
_cell.length_c   1.000
_cell.angle_alpha   90.00
_cell.angle_beta   90.00
_cell.angle_gamma   90.00
#
_symmetry.space_group_name_H-M   'P 1'
#
loop_
_entity.id
_entity.type
_entity.pdbx_description
1 polymer ?
#
loop_
_entity_poly.entity_id
_entity_poly.type
_entity_poly.pdbx_seq_one_letter_code
_entity_poly.pdbx_strand_id
1 'polypeptide(L)'
;SPLFFLLCDLGQALAQEVASQGEKLAGLESVAGRLKGFSQEQDCTMIQSLVFTAQEWLGRARQRVGERGTALEEARRRAKQFTESRRLLLDWLDEVEPTLELPRDSALNQGEIKVQLSQHKEFQRELRGKRPVFEATLRGGRALREGALLPEDAGPLDLLLAELRGRWDGVCSRQALEEVLLFSGRFADALPALMDWLYQAEPQLAEEGPVAGDRDLVNRLVDKHKVFQKELGRRAGCVRLLRRSVRELTGGGGGGADSQWLQRQVEELGQRWELVCRLSLARQARLEGALQQAEEFDGLVHSFLERLTDVEKTLRLGPLPEEEGACQQLELECVTSLGEEILNDCHPDAVITVRSWVSVVTSRFQEVLSWAQKQGQRAQERLEVLEAQRAELTRLLDWITAAEEALTLRDLEPLPEDMEQLERLRAQHTFTEELNQKQPEVELAMRKFEFGAFPPAGRRGAGKTGSAPRMPLLDLEPQSPLAAQLLGRWQQLWLIALDRQYRLQAAAQRLEEQEAFAHFDFGVWRRRYLQWIGHRKSRLLDIFRSIDRDQDGRVSHQEFIDSVIASSELVRGWGLI
;
A
#
# COMPACT_ATOMS: atom_id res chain seq x y z
N SER A 1 -79.19 15.49 -25.78
CA SER A 1 -79.28 15.78 -27.22
C SER A 1 -80.31 14.89 -27.91
N PRO A 2 -81.28 15.46 -28.64
CA PRO A 2 -82.29 14.74 -29.43
C PRO A 2 -81.70 13.89 -30.56
N LEU A 3 -80.46 14.16 -30.98
CA LEU A 3 -79.71 13.41 -31.99
C LEU A 3 -79.45 11.94 -31.61
N PHE A 4 -79.25 11.62 -30.33
CA PHE A 4 -78.97 10.24 -29.89
C PHE A 4 -80.24 9.37 -29.85
N PHE A 5 -81.40 9.99 -29.63
CA PHE A 5 -82.70 9.30 -29.75
C PHE A 5 -82.99 8.99 -31.22
N LEU A 6 -82.77 9.98 -32.11
CA LEU A 6 -82.87 9.78 -33.56
C LEU A 6 -81.95 8.66 -34.09
N LEU A 7 -80.73 8.51 -33.55
CA LEU A 7 -79.80 7.44 -33.94
C LEU A 7 -80.24 6.05 -33.48
N CYS A 8 -80.80 5.93 -32.27
CA CYS A 8 -81.39 4.66 -31.81
C CYS A 8 -82.64 4.30 -32.62
N ASP A 9 -83.50 5.29 -32.93
CA ASP A 9 -84.71 5.10 -33.74
C ASP A 9 -84.35 4.69 -35.18
N LEU A 10 -83.28 5.28 -35.75
CA LEU A 10 -82.74 4.89 -37.05
C LEU A 10 -82.17 3.47 -37.04
N GLY A 11 -81.48 3.07 -35.96
CA GLY A 11 -80.99 1.70 -35.77
C GLY A 11 -82.13 0.69 -35.70
N GLN A 12 -83.23 1.04 -35.02
CA GLN A 12 -84.43 0.22 -34.94
C GLN A 12 -85.16 0.11 -36.30
N ALA A 13 -85.21 1.19 -37.07
CA ALA A 13 -85.74 1.20 -38.43
C ALA A 13 -84.89 0.32 -39.39
N LEU A 14 -83.56 0.38 -39.29
CA LEU A 14 -82.65 -0.49 -40.05
C LEU A 14 -82.82 -1.97 -39.68
N ALA A 15 -83.03 -2.28 -38.40
CA ALA A 15 -83.32 -3.64 -37.96
C ALA A 15 -84.65 -4.17 -38.53
N GLN A 16 -85.69 -3.32 -38.57
CA GLN A 16 -86.98 -3.64 -39.20
C GLN A 16 -86.85 -3.85 -40.72
N GLU A 17 -86.07 -3.01 -41.40
CA GLU A 17 -85.82 -3.18 -42.84
C GLU A 17 -85.06 -4.48 -43.13
N VAL A 18 -84.03 -4.82 -42.34
CA VAL A 18 -83.32 -6.11 -42.50
C VAL A 18 -84.23 -7.31 -42.18
N ALA A 19 -85.19 -7.16 -41.27
CA ALA A 19 -86.21 -8.17 -41.02
C ALA A 19 -87.13 -8.35 -42.25
N SER A 20 -87.61 -7.25 -42.84
CA SER A 20 -88.47 -7.26 -44.04
C SER A 20 -87.77 -7.88 -45.26
N GLN A 21 -86.48 -7.59 -45.44
CA GLN A 21 -85.66 -8.21 -46.50
C GLN A 21 -85.47 -9.72 -46.27
N GLY A 22 -85.54 -10.17 -45.02
CA GLY A 22 -85.59 -11.59 -44.65
C GLY A 22 -86.85 -12.31 -45.10
N GLU A 23 -88.00 -11.67 -44.99
CA GLU A 23 -89.26 -12.22 -45.47
C GLU A 23 -89.24 -12.35 -47.00
N LYS A 24 -88.66 -11.36 -47.69
CA LYS A 24 -88.46 -11.40 -49.15
C LYS A 24 -87.51 -12.53 -49.58
N LEU A 25 -86.44 -12.77 -48.82
CA LEU A 25 -85.51 -13.89 -49.07
C LEU A 25 -86.18 -15.25 -48.87
N ALA A 26 -87.00 -15.42 -47.83
CA ALA A 26 -87.78 -16.64 -47.63
C ALA A 26 -88.76 -16.91 -48.79
N GLY A 27 -89.37 -15.84 -49.34
CA GLY A 27 -90.15 -15.91 -50.56
C GLY A 27 -89.32 -16.35 -51.78
N LEU A 28 -88.12 -15.79 -51.94
CA LEU A 28 -87.19 -16.14 -53.02
C LEU A 28 -86.70 -17.59 -52.93
N GLU A 29 -86.44 -18.11 -51.72
CA GLU A 29 -86.12 -19.52 -51.46
C GLU A 29 -87.27 -20.45 -51.87
N SER A 30 -88.52 -20.07 -51.57
CA SER A 30 -89.71 -20.82 -51.98
C SER A 30 -89.84 -20.88 -53.51
N VAL A 31 -89.62 -19.76 -54.20
CA VAL A 31 -89.62 -19.69 -55.68
C VAL A 31 -88.48 -20.51 -56.28
N ALA A 32 -87.27 -20.40 -55.74
CA ALA A 32 -86.10 -21.19 -56.14
C ALA A 32 -86.33 -22.70 -55.96
N GLY A 33 -86.96 -23.10 -54.85
CA GLY A 33 -87.34 -24.49 -54.58
C GLY A 33 -88.33 -25.05 -55.59
N ARG A 34 -89.31 -24.23 -56.03
CA ARG A 34 -90.25 -24.60 -57.10
C ARG A 34 -89.57 -24.71 -58.46
N LEU A 35 -88.67 -23.78 -58.80
CA LEU A 35 -87.95 -23.76 -60.08
C LEU A 35 -87.03 -24.98 -60.25
N LYS A 36 -86.46 -25.51 -59.16
CA LYS A 36 -85.61 -26.70 -59.17
C LYS A 36 -86.24 -27.92 -59.89
N GLY A 37 -87.57 -28.08 -59.84
CA GLY A 37 -88.27 -29.19 -60.49
C GLY A 37 -88.42 -29.06 -62.02
N PHE A 38 -88.18 -27.86 -62.58
CA PHE A 38 -88.41 -27.54 -63.99
C PHE A 38 -87.13 -27.10 -64.74
N SER A 39 -85.98 -27.02 -64.06
CA SER A 39 -84.72 -26.47 -64.58
C SER A 39 -83.67 -27.56 -64.84
N GLN A 40 -82.69 -27.27 -65.70
CA GLN A 40 -81.54 -28.16 -65.91
C GLN A 40 -80.59 -28.13 -64.70
N GLU A 41 -79.72 -29.14 -64.58
CA GLU A 41 -78.83 -29.29 -63.42
C GLU A 41 -77.91 -28.07 -63.20
N GLN A 42 -77.35 -27.52 -64.28
CA GLN A 42 -76.51 -26.31 -64.25
C GLN A 42 -77.29 -25.09 -63.72
N ASP A 43 -78.52 -24.87 -64.19
CA ASP A 43 -79.38 -23.78 -63.73
C ASP A 43 -79.76 -23.95 -62.25
N CYS A 44 -80.00 -25.18 -61.80
CA CYS A 44 -80.26 -25.48 -60.40
C CYS A 44 -79.08 -25.10 -59.49
N THR A 45 -77.85 -25.39 -59.93
CA THR A 45 -76.65 -25.00 -59.17
C THR A 45 -76.45 -23.49 -59.13
N MET A 46 -76.73 -22.77 -60.22
CA MET A 46 -76.64 -21.32 -60.28
C MET A 46 -77.70 -20.64 -59.40
N ILE A 47 -78.96 -21.08 -59.47
CA ILE A 47 -80.06 -20.57 -58.64
C ILE A 47 -79.75 -20.81 -57.15
N GLN A 48 -79.30 -22.01 -56.79
CA GLN A 48 -78.90 -22.32 -55.41
C GLN A 48 -77.73 -21.45 -54.93
N SER A 49 -76.72 -21.23 -55.78
CA SER A 49 -75.58 -20.36 -55.47
C SER A 49 -76.00 -18.90 -55.24
N LEU A 50 -76.93 -18.37 -56.03
CA LEU A 50 -77.44 -17.00 -55.88
C LEU A 50 -78.29 -16.83 -54.60
N VAL A 51 -79.16 -17.81 -54.30
CA VAL A 51 -79.95 -17.84 -53.06
C VAL A 51 -79.02 -17.92 -51.85
N PHE A 52 -78.04 -18.82 -51.89
CA PHE A 52 -77.03 -18.97 -50.83
C PHE A 52 -76.23 -17.68 -50.64
N THR A 53 -75.80 -17.04 -51.72
CA THR A 53 -75.12 -15.74 -51.66
C THR A 53 -76.02 -14.70 -50.99
N ALA A 54 -77.30 -14.59 -51.38
CA ALA A 54 -78.25 -13.67 -50.75
C ALA A 54 -78.50 -13.98 -49.25
N GLN A 55 -78.54 -15.26 -48.87
CA GLN A 55 -78.57 -15.71 -47.47
C GLN A 55 -77.33 -15.23 -46.70
N GLU A 56 -76.12 -15.41 -47.26
CA GLU A 56 -74.90 -14.93 -46.62
C GLU A 56 -74.88 -13.41 -46.47
N TRP A 57 -75.26 -12.65 -47.51
CA TRP A 57 -75.30 -11.19 -47.45
C TRP A 57 -76.29 -10.68 -46.40
N LEU A 58 -77.50 -11.24 -46.37
CA LEU A 58 -78.50 -10.87 -45.36
C LEU A 58 -78.06 -11.32 -43.96
N GLY A 59 -77.44 -12.50 -43.83
CA GLY A 59 -76.85 -12.98 -42.58
C GLY A 59 -75.79 -12.01 -42.03
N ARG A 60 -74.86 -11.58 -42.89
CA ARG A 60 -73.85 -10.56 -42.55
C ARG A 60 -74.48 -9.21 -42.21
N ALA A 61 -75.52 -8.79 -42.93
CA ALA A 61 -76.25 -7.55 -42.64
C ALA A 61 -76.96 -7.61 -41.29
N ARG A 62 -77.65 -8.71 -40.98
CA ARG A 62 -78.28 -8.98 -39.68
C ARG A 62 -77.28 -8.95 -38.54
N GLN A 63 -76.16 -9.66 -38.71
CA GLN A 63 -75.08 -9.66 -37.73
C GLN A 63 -74.55 -8.25 -37.47
N ARG A 64 -74.21 -7.50 -38.54
CA ARG A 64 -73.69 -6.13 -38.41
C ARG A 64 -74.69 -5.17 -37.79
N VAL A 65 -75.98 -5.26 -38.13
CA VAL A 65 -77.02 -4.43 -37.51
C VAL A 65 -77.21 -4.79 -36.04
N GLY A 66 -77.16 -6.07 -35.69
CA GLY A 66 -77.18 -6.54 -34.30
C GLY A 66 -76.00 -6.03 -33.48
N GLU A 67 -74.77 -6.21 -33.97
CA GLU A 67 -73.54 -5.73 -33.33
C GLU A 67 -73.51 -4.21 -33.17
N ARG A 68 -73.99 -3.45 -34.18
CA ARG A 68 -74.10 -2.00 -34.07
C ARG A 68 -75.20 -1.57 -33.11
N GLY A 69 -76.31 -2.31 -33.05
CA GLY A 69 -77.40 -2.06 -32.11
C GLY A 69 -76.93 -2.20 -30.66
N THR A 70 -76.29 -3.32 -30.32
CA THR A 70 -75.74 -3.55 -28.97
C THR A 70 -74.68 -2.51 -28.60
N ALA A 71 -73.77 -2.18 -29.52
CA ALA A 71 -72.75 -1.15 -29.31
C ALA A 71 -73.36 0.24 -29.05
N LEU A 72 -74.41 0.62 -29.79
CA LEU A 72 -75.12 1.89 -29.59
C LEU A 72 -75.86 1.93 -28.26
N GLU A 73 -76.51 0.84 -27.86
CA GLU A 73 -77.18 0.74 -26.54
C GLU A 73 -76.18 0.83 -25.38
N GLU A 74 -75.03 0.15 -25.51
CA GLU A 74 -73.96 0.25 -24.52
C GLU A 74 -73.36 1.65 -24.44
N ALA A 75 -73.08 2.29 -25.59
CA ALA A 75 -72.59 3.67 -25.64
C ALA A 75 -73.61 4.63 -25.01
N ARG A 76 -74.90 4.45 -25.29
CA ARG A 76 -76.00 5.22 -24.67
C ARG A 76 -76.01 5.05 -23.16
N ARG A 77 -75.89 3.81 -22.66
CA ARG A 77 -75.86 3.53 -21.22
C ARG A 77 -74.67 4.21 -20.55
N ARG A 78 -73.47 4.08 -21.12
CA ARG A 78 -72.24 4.71 -20.61
C ARG A 78 -72.34 6.24 -20.63
N ALA A 79 -72.88 6.82 -21.71
CA ALA A 79 -73.07 8.26 -21.85
C ALA A 79 -74.05 8.82 -20.80
N LYS A 80 -75.16 8.11 -20.54
CA LYS A 80 -76.10 8.47 -19.47
C LYS A 80 -75.44 8.41 -18.09
N GLN A 81 -74.71 7.34 -17.81
CA GLN A 81 -74.01 7.17 -16.53
C GLN A 81 -72.96 8.26 -16.30
N PHE A 82 -72.16 8.58 -17.33
CA PHE A 82 -71.18 9.67 -17.25
C PHE A 82 -71.86 11.03 -17.03
N THR A 83 -72.90 11.34 -17.80
CA THR A 83 -73.62 12.62 -17.69
C THR A 83 -74.22 12.80 -16.31
N GLU A 84 -74.84 11.75 -15.75
CA GLU A 84 -75.42 11.81 -14.41
C GLU A 84 -74.36 11.89 -13.32
N SER A 85 -73.29 11.09 -13.41
CA SER A 85 -72.21 11.12 -12.41
C SER A 85 -71.46 12.46 -12.44
N ARG A 86 -71.26 13.05 -13.63
CA ARG A 86 -70.68 14.37 -13.81
C ARG A 86 -71.58 15.45 -13.23
N ARG A 87 -72.90 15.40 -13.49
CA ARG A 87 -73.88 16.33 -12.94
C ARG A 87 -73.85 16.32 -11.42
N LEU A 88 -73.97 15.14 -10.80
CA LEU A 88 -73.93 15.01 -9.33
C LEU A 88 -72.61 15.49 -8.70
N LEU A 89 -71.48 15.34 -9.40
CA LEU A 89 -70.21 15.88 -8.94
C LEU A 89 -70.15 17.40 -9.08
N LEU A 90 -70.65 17.96 -10.18
CA LEU A 90 -70.71 19.41 -10.38
C LEU A 90 -71.68 20.06 -9.39
N ASP A 91 -72.85 19.48 -9.17
CA ASP A 91 -73.82 19.95 -8.16
C ASP A 91 -73.17 19.96 -6.76
N TRP A 92 -72.44 18.90 -6.40
CA TRP A 92 -71.68 18.88 -5.14
C TRP A 92 -70.58 19.95 -5.13
N LEU A 93 -69.81 20.13 -6.22
CA LEU A 93 -68.80 21.18 -6.31
C LEU A 93 -69.43 22.58 -6.18
N ASP A 94 -70.62 22.82 -6.74
CA ASP A 94 -71.38 24.07 -6.60
C ASP A 94 -71.81 24.32 -5.14
N GLU A 95 -72.06 23.27 -4.37
CA GLU A 95 -72.39 23.38 -2.94
C GLU A 95 -71.17 23.75 -2.07
N VAL A 96 -69.98 23.21 -2.37
CA VAL A 96 -68.77 23.41 -1.54
C VAL A 96 -67.82 24.50 -2.03
N GLU A 97 -67.82 24.86 -3.31
CA GLU A 97 -67.05 26.01 -3.78
C GLU A 97 -67.35 27.32 -3.02
N PRO A 98 -68.61 27.71 -2.73
CA PRO A 98 -68.90 28.94 -2.00
C PRO A 98 -68.59 28.85 -0.50
N THR A 99 -68.64 27.65 0.09
CA THR A 99 -68.25 27.47 1.51
C THR A 99 -66.74 27.64 1.70
N LEU A 100 -65.94 27.41 0.65
CA LEU A 100 -64.51 27.70 0.61
C LEU A 100 -64.18 29.17 0.26
N GLU A 101 -65.18 30.00 -0.08
CA GLU A 101 -65.03 31.44 -0.38
C GLU A 101 -65.36 32.36 0.81
N LEU A 102 -65.30 31.85 2.04
CA LEU A 102 -65.56 32.63 3.25
C LEU A 102 -64.67 33.91 3.34
N PRO A 103 -65.22 35.08 3.72
CA PRO A 103 -64.49 36.33 3.79
C PRO A 103 -63.29 36.29 4.75
N ARG A 104 -62.16 36.82 4.26
CA ARG A 104 -60.83 36.88 4.92
C ARG A 104 -60.79 37.61 6.26
N ASP A 105 -61.88 38.26 6.68
CA ASP A 105 -61.94 39.05 7.92
C ASP A 105 -62.37 38.23 9.15
N SER A 106 -62.69 36.94 8.97
CA SER A 106 -63.20 36.04 10.01
C SER A 106 -62.11 35.41 10.91
N ALA A 107 -60.84 35.75 10.69
CA ALA A 107 -59.69 35.00 11.21
C ALA A 107 -58.96 35.67 12.40
N LEU A 108 -59.68 36.35 13.30
CA LEU A 108 -59.05 37.07 14.42
C LEU A 108 -59.47 36.59 15.82
N ASN A 109 -60.47 35.69 15.96
CA ASN A 109 -60.90 35.17 17.27
C ASN A 109 -60.54 33.68 17.46
N GLN A 110 -59.83 33.35 18.54
CA GLN A 110 -59.37 31.98 18.89
C GLN A 110 -60.49 30.93 18.99
N GLY A 111 -61.72 31.32 19.34
CA GLY A 111 -62.89 30.44 19.42
C GLY A 111 -63.45 30.05 18.05
N GLU A 112 -63.42 30.96 17.09
CA GLU A 112 -63.93 30.76 15.72
C GLU A 112 -62.99 29.85 14.91
N ILE A 113 -61.68 29.92 15.17
CA ILE A 113 -60.65 29.03 14.57
C ILE A 113 -60.91 27.55 14.91
N LYS A 114 -61.40 27.23 16.12
CA LYS A 114 -61.71 25.84 16.51
C LYS A 114 -62.91 25.28 15.75
N VAL A 115 -63.94 26.10 15.53
CA VAL A 115 -65.14 25.71 14.76
C VAL A 115 -64.79 25.52 13.28
N GLN A 116 -63.97 26.41 12.73
CA GLN A 116 -63.43 26.30 11.37
C GLN A 116 -62.59 25.02 11.19
N LEU A 117 -61.79 24.63 12.19
CA LEU A 117 -61.02 23.38 12.15
C LEU A 117 -61.91 22.13 12.13
N SER A 118 -63.03 22.12 12.87
CA SER A 118 -63.99 21.00 12.81
C SER A 118 -64.67 20.90 11.45
N GLN A 119 -65.13 22.04 10.91
CA GLN A 119 -65.78 22.10 9.59
C GLN A 119 -64.82 21.65 8.47
N HIS A 120 -63.55 22.04 8.53
CA HIS A 120 -62.55 21.60 7.56
C HIS A 120 -62.20 20.11 7.67
N LYS A 121 -62.12 19.54 8.88
CA LYS A 121 -61.91 18.09 9.05
C LYS A 121 -63.06 17.29 8.45
N GLU A 122 -64.28 17.77 8.61
CA GLU A 122 -65.48 17.18 8.00
C GLU A 122 -65.44 17.30 6.48
N PHE A 123 -65.13 18.48 5.95
CA PHE A 123 -64.95 18.69 4.51
C PHE A 123 -63.83 17.81 3.92
N GLN A 124 -62.69 17.67 4.60
CA GLN A 124 -61.60 16.81 4.16
C GLN A 124 -62.04 15.33 4.08
N ARG A 125 -62.85 14.87 5.03
CA ARG A 125 -63.44 13.52 5.00
C ARG A 125 -64.38 13.36 3.81
N GLU A 126 -65.21 14.37 3.53
CA GLU A 126 -66.11 14.38 2.38
C GLU A 126 -65.37 14.39 1.04
N LEU A 127 -64.38 15.26 0.87
CA LEU A 127 -63.52 15.32 -0.32
C LEU A 127 -62.80 13.99 -0.57
N ARG A 128 -62.30 13.34 0.49
CA ARG A 128 -61.72 11.99 0.39
C ARG A 128 -62.75 10.94 -0.04
N GLY A 129 -63.99 11.06 0.42
CA GLY A 129 -65.10 10.18 0.00
C GLY A 129 -65.54 10.40 -1.45
N LYS A 130 -65.45 11.64 -1.97
CA LYS A 130 -65.87 11.99 -3.34
C LYS A 130 -64.80 11.69 -4.40
N ARG A 131 -63.52 11.63 -4.03
CA ARG A 131 -62.40 11.32 -4.95
C ARG A 131 -62.57 10.03 -5.78
N PRO A 132 -62.96 8.87 -5.22
CA PRO A 132 -63.19 7.67 -6.04
C PRO A 132 -64.31 7.86 -7.07
N VAL A 133 -65.34 8.65 -6.75
CA VAL A 133 -66.45 8.97 -7.66
C VAL A 133 -65.98 9.87 -8.79
N PHE A 134 -65.17 10.88 -8.49
CA PHE A 134 -64.51 11.75 -9.48
C PHE A 134 -63.63 10.95 -10.44
N GLU A 135 -62.74 10.10 -9.92
CA GLU A 135 -61.86 9.30 -10.74
C GLU A 135 -62.62 8.30 -11.62
N ALA A 136 -63.66 7.66 -11.09
CA ALA A 136 -64.52 6.76 -11.84
C ALA A 136 -65.26 7.51 -12.96
N THR A 137 -65.75 8.72 -12.68
CA THR A 137 -66.45 9.58 -13.66
C THR A 137 -65.49 10.02 -14.77
N LEU A 138 -64.27 10.42 -14.43
CA LEU A 138 -63.24 10.76 -15.42
C LEU A 138 -62.82 9.55 -16.27
N ARG A 139 -62.66 8.37 -15.67
CA ARG A 139 -62.39 7.13 -16.43
C ARG A 139 -63.55 6.81 -17.38
N GLY A 140 -64.78 6.93 -16.92
CA GLY A 140 -65.98 6.72 -17.73
C GLY A 140 -66.08 7.69 -18.91
N GLY A 141 -65.79 8.98 -18.68
CA GLY A 141 -65.78 9.98 -19.75
C GLY A 141 -64.63 9.80 -20.75
N ARG A 142 -63.44 9.37 -20.31
CA ARG A 142 -62.35 8.99 -21.22
C ARG A 142 -62.71 7.80 -22.10
N ALA A 143 -63.31 6.76 -21.53
CA ALA A 143 -63.77 5.60 -22.30
C ALA A 143 -64.85 5.99 -23.34
N LEU A 144 -65.71 6.96 -23.05
CA LEU A 144 -66.66 7.51 -24.03
C LEU A 144 -65.95 8.30 -25.13
N ARG A 145 -64.93 9.07 -24.76
CA ARG A 145 -64.11 9.86 -25.69
C ARG A 145 -63.31 8.99 -26.66
N GLU A 146 -62.77 7.88 -26.17
CA GLU A 146 -62.04 6.89 -26.97
C GLU A 146 -62.98 6.09 -27.88
N GLY A 147 -64.23 5.86 -27.46
CA GLY A 147 -65.26 5.19 -28.24
C GLY A 147 -66.00 6.08 -29.26
N ALA A 148 -65.73 7.40 -29.28
CA ALA A 148 -66.36 8.34 -30.19
C ALA A 148 -65.76 8.20 -31.61
N LEU A 149 -66.60 7.84 -32.59
CA LEU A 149 -66.19 7.65 -33.98
C LEU A 149 -66.23 8.95 -34.80
N LEU A 150 -66.97 9.97 -34.33
CA LEU A 150 -67.12 11.26 -34.99
C LEU A 150 -66.24 12.32 -34.31
N PRO A 151 -65.42 13.07 -35.07
CA PRO A 151 -64.63 14.18 -34.54
C PRO A 151 -65.47 15.29 -33.88
N GLU A 152 -66.73 15.43 -34.28
CA GLU A 152 -67.68 16.41 -33.73
C GLU A 152 -68.10 16.09 -32.29
N ASP A 153 -68.10 14.80 -31.89
CA ASP A 153 -68.46 14.35 -30.54
C ASP A 153 -67.26 14.39 -29.58
N ALA A 154 -66.05 14.33 -30.14
CA ALA A 154 -64.79 14.30 -29.44
C ALA A 154 -64.48 15.60 -28.68
N GLY A 155 -64.59 16.75 -29.36
CA GLY A 155 -64.30 18.06 -28.77
C GLY A 155 -65.17 18.41 -27.56
N PRO A 156 -66.52 18.26 -27.64
CA PRO A 156 -67.40 18.48 -26.50
C PRO A 156 -67.08 17.59 -25.30
N LEU A 157 -66.75 16.31 -25.51
CA LEU A 157 -66.37 15.41 -24.41
C LEU A 157 -65.06 15.84 -23.72
N ASP A 158 -64.08 16.32 -24.49
CA ASP A 158 -62.84 16.87 -23.94
C ASP A 158 -63.11 18.12 -23.08
N LEU A 159 -64.00 19.00 -23.53
CA LEU A 159 -64.41 20.19 -22.76
C LEU A 159 -65.12 19.81 -21.45
N LEU A 160 -66.05 18.85 -21.48
CA LEU A 160 -66.76 18.41 -20.26
C LEU A 160 -65.82 17.72 -19.26
N LEU A 161 -64.82 16.99 -19.74
CA LEU A 161 -63.77 16.39 -18.91
C LEU A 161 -62.82 17.45 -18.34
N ALA A 162 -62.46 18.45 -19.13
CA ALA A 162 -61.62 19.56 -18.71
C ALA A 162 -62.31 20.44 -17.67
N GLU A 163 -63.61 20.73 -17.84
CA GLU A 163 -64.43 21.45 -16.87
C GLU A 163 -64.46 20.73 -15.52
N LEU A 164 -64.85 19.45 -15.51
CA LEU A 164 -64.92 18.66 -14.27
C LEU A 164 -63.56 18.58 -13.58
N ARG A 165 -62.48 18.38 -14.35
CA ARG A 165 -61.12 18.37 -13.82
C ARG A 165 -60.73 19.72 -13.24
N GLY A 166 -60.97 20.81 -13.98
CA GLY A 166 -60.62 22.16 -13.57
C GLY A 166 -61.30 22.56 -12.28
N ARG A 167 -62.60 22.27 -12.13
CA ARG A 167 -63.34 22.57 -10.90
C ARG A 167 -62.90 21.69 -9.72
N TRP A 168 -62.70 20.39 -9.94
CA TRP A 168 -62.18 19.49 -8.91
C TRP A 168 -60.78 19.92 -8.42
N ASP A 169 -59.88 20.23 -9.35
CA ASP A 169 -58.53 20.71 -9.03
C ASP A 169 -58.59 22.08 -8.33
N GLY A 170 -59.51 22.95 -8.73
CA GLY A 170 -59.84 24.21 -8.06
C GLY A 170 -60.21 24.00 -6.59
N VAL A 171 -61.16 23.10 -6.30
CA VAL A 171 -61.56 22.76 -4.93
C VAL A 171 -60.43 22.12 -4.13
N CYS A 172 -59.66 21.20 -4.72
CA CYS A 172 -58.49 20.61 -4.06
C CYS A 172 -57.41 21.67 -3.72
N SER A 173 -57.18 22.63 -4.63
CA SER A 173 -56.21 23.70 -4.40
C SER A 173 -56.64 24.66 -3.29
N ARG A 174 -57.94 25.00 -3.24
CA ARG A 174 -58.53 25.82 -2.17
C ARG A 174 -58.52 25.09 -0.83
N GLN A 175 -58.79 23.78 -0.81
CA GLN A 175 -58.68 22.95 0.39
C GLN A 175 -57.24 22.88 0.91
N ALA A 176 -56.24 22.80 0.04
CA ALA A 176 -54.83 22.85 0.44
C ALA A 176 -54.46 24.23 1.02
N LEU A 177 -55.01 25.32 0.45
CA LEU A 177 -54.83 26.68 0.97
C LEU A 177 -55.51 26.85 2.34
N GLU A 178 -56.70 26.29 2.55
CA GLU A 178 -57.36 26.27 3.86
C GLU A 178 -56.64 25.39 4.88
N GLU A 179 -56.07 24.26 4.47
CA GLU A 179 -55.23 23.41 5.34
C GLU A 179 -53.99 24.18 5.81
N VAL A 180 -53.45 25.04 4.95
CA VAL A 180 -52.39 26.02 5.26
C VAL A 180 -52.89 27.17 6.16
N LEU A 181 -54.10 27.67 5.95
CA LEU A 181 -54.73 28.69 6.80
C LEU A 181 -55.13 28.15 8.16
N LEU A 182 -55.51 26.89 8.30
CA LEU A 182 -55.72 26.22 9.59
C LEU A 182 -54.38 25.84 10.22
N PHE A 183 -53.36 25.65 9.39
CA PHE A 183 -51.98 25.70 9.85
C PHE A 183 -51.64 27.09 10.41
N SER A 184 -52.39 28.18 10.20
CA SER A 184 -52.09 29.47 10.87
C SER A 184 -52.01 29.35 12.40
N GLY A 185 -52.78 28.41 13.01
CA GLY A 185 -52.67 28.07 14.42
C GLY A 185 -51.41 27.30 14.82
N ARG A 186 -50.75 26.58 13.89
CA ARG A 186 -49.41 25.97 14.07
C ARG A 186 -48.28 26.80 13.46
N PHE A 187 -48.59 27.73 12.57
CA PHE A 187 -47.70 28.65 11.89
C PHE A 187 -47.25 29.73 12.89
N ALA A 188 -48.20 30.19 13.71
CA ALA A 188 -47.94 31.08 14.85
C ALA A 188 -46.89 30.50 15.81
N ASP A 189 -46.80 29.17 15.95
CA ASP A 189 -45.80 28.50 16.79
C ASP A 189 -44.55 28.06 15.99
N ALA A 190 -44.72 27.62 14.74
CA ALA A 190 -43.65 27.02 13.94
C ALA A 190 -42.67 28.04 13.36
N LEU A 191 -43.13 29.23 12.95
CA LEU A 191 -42.24 30.30 12.47
C LEU A 191 -41.32 30.77 13.61
N PRO A 192 -41.83 31.17 14.80
CA PRO A 192 -40.97 31.51 15.93
C PRO A 192 -40.03 30.37 16.33
N ALA A 193 -40.51 29.12 16.42
CA ALA A 193 -39.65 27.99 16.80
C ALA A 193 -38.50 27.71 15.79
N LEU A 194 -38.75 27.91 14.49
CA LEU A 194 -37.70 27.80 13.47
C LEU A 194 -36.72 28.97 13.53
N MET A 195 -37.23 30.19 13.73
CA MET A 195 -36.41 31.38 13.92
C MET A 195 -35.52 31.23 15.15
N ASP A 196 -36.08 30.87 16.31
CA ASP A 196 -35.34 30.66 17.56
C ASP A 196 -34.22 29.63 17.41
N TRP A 197 -34.49 28.54 16.68
CA TRP A 197 -33.45 27.56 16.39
C TRP A 197 -32.37 28.11 15.47
N LEU A 198 -32.73 28.87 14.43
CA LEU A 198 -31.73 29.52 13.56
C LEU A 198 -30.89 30.53 14.35
N TYR A 199 -31.50 31.31 15.24
CA TYR A 199 -30.81 32.22 16.15
C TYR A 199 -29.81 31.52 17.07
N GLN A 200 -30.03 30.24 17.40
CA GLN A 200 -29.10 29.43 18.18
C GLN A 200 -28.06 28.71 17.31
N ALA A 201 -28.46 28.22 16.14
CA ALA A 201 -27.61 27.43 15.24
C ALA A 201 -26.58 28.30 14.49
N GLU A 202 -26.99 29.49 14.06
CA GLU A 202 -26.14 30.45 13.33
C GLU A 202 -24.86 30.81 14.11
N PRO A 203 -24.91 31.29 15.37
CA PRO A 203 -23.70 31.63 16.12
C PRO A 203 -22.83 30.40 16.40
N GLN A 204 -23.42 29.22 16.67
CA GLN A 204 -22.65 27.98 16.91
C GLN A 204 -21.85 27.54 15.67
N LEU A 205 -22.36 27.81 14.47
CA LEU A 205 -21.67 27.51 13.21
C LEU A 205 -20.71 28.62 12.79
N ALA A 206 -21.05 29.87 13.08
CA ALA A 206 -20.22 31.04 12.80
C ALA A 206 -19.00 31.12 13.73
N GLU A 207 -19.06 30.47 14.89
CA GLU A 207 -17.90 30.30 15.77
C GLU A 207 -16.82 29.48 15.02
N GLU A 208 -15.81 30.19 14.51
CA GLU A 208 -14.66 29.62 13.82
C GLU A 208 -13.66 28.99 14.81
N GLY A 209 -14.14 28.06 15.63
CA GLY A 209 -13.28 27.28 16.50
C GLY A 209 -12.24 26.46 15.71
N PRO A 210 -11.10 26.12 16.32
CA PRO A 210 -10.12 25.22 15.74
C PRO A 210 -10.73 23.83 15.50
N VAL A 211 -10.43 23.25 14.34
CA VAL A 211 -10.92 21.91 13.94
C VAL A 211 -9.80 20.93 13.65
N ALA A 212 -8.56 21.40 13.57
CA ALA A 212 -7.39 20.55 13.38
C ALA A 212 -7.04 19.83 14.70
N GLY A 213 -6.37 18.69 14.61
CA GLY A 213 -5.99 17.90 15.78
C GLY A 213 -5.61 16.47 15.40
N ASP A 214 -5.63 15.58 16.39
CA ASP A 214 -5.44 14.15 16.16
C ASP A 214 -6.67 13.53 15.45
N ARG A 215 -6.42 12.43 14.76
CA ARG A 215 -7.41 11.73 13.94
C ARG A 215 -8.69 11.38 14.71
N ASP A 216 -8.59 10.98 15.97
CA ASP A 216 -9.76 10.61 16.77
C ASP A 216 -10.60 11.83 17.13
N LEU A 217 -9.95 12.93 17.52
CA LEU A 217 -10.64 14.19 17.79
C LEU A 217 -11.38 14.70 16.56
N VAL A 218 -10.72 14.75 15.40
CA VAL A 218 -11.33 15.25 14.17
C VAL A 218 -12.52 14.37 13.77
N ASN A 219 -12.40 13.04 13.85
CA ASN A 219 -13.52 12.13 13.61
C ASN A 219 -14.73 12.40 14.54
N ARG A 220 -14.48 12.64 15.83
CA ARG A 220 -15.56 13.01 16.76
C ARG A 220 -16.23 14.33 16.37
N LEU A 221 -15.47 15.32 15.90
CA LEU A 221 -16.02 16.60 15.43
C LEU A 221 -16.85 16.43 14.16
N VAL A 222 -16.36 15.62 13.20
CA VAL A 222 -17.08 15.24 11.97
C VAL A 222 -18.41 14.58 12.32
N ASP A 223 -18.42 13.61 13.25
CA ASP A 223 -19.64 12.90 13.62
C ASP A 223 -20.64 13.81 14.36
N LYS A 224 -20.17 14.71 15.22
CA LYS A 224 -21.02 15.77 15.81
C LYS A 224 -21.66 16.64 14.73
N HIS A 225 -20.89 17.05 13.70
CA HIS A 225 -21.42 17.88 12.63
C HIS A 225 -22.41 17.11 11.72
N LYS A 226 -22.21 15.81 11.49
CA LYS A 226 -23.18 14.95 10.79
C LYS A 226 -24.53 14.92 11.52
N VAL A 227 -24.54 14.90 12.85
CA VAL A 227 -25.79 14.98 13.63
C VAL A 227 -26.51 16.30 13.38
N PHE A 228 -25.77 17.42 13.36
CA PHE A 228 -26.31 18.72 13.01
C PHE A 228 -26.91 18.74 11.58
N GLN A 229 -26.18 18.21 10.60
CA GLN A 229 -26.66 18.14 9.21
C GLN A 229 -27.95 17.31 9.07
N LYS A 230 -28.10 16.23 9.83
CA LYS A 230 -29.35 15.45 9.87
C LYS A 230 -30.52 16.29 10.38
N GLU A 231 -30.31 17.08 11.44
CA GLU A 231 -31.35 17.97 11.97
C GLU A 231 -31.69 19.11 10.99
N LEU A 232 -30.68 19.69 10.33
CA LEU A 232 -30.87 20.64 9.24
C LEU A 232 -31.71 20.04 8.11
N GLY A 233 -31.40 18.81 7.68
CA GLY A 233 -32.17 18.10 6.66
C GLY A 233 -33.64 17.88 7.07
N ARG A 234 -33.89 17.52 8.33
CA ARG A 234 -35.24 17.32 8.88
C ARG A 234 -36.09 18.60 8.82
N ARG A 235 -35.48 19.75 9.12
CA ARG A 235 -36.16 21.06 9.14
C ARG A 235 -36.35 21.68 7.75
N ALA A 236 -35.58 21.26 6.75
CA ALA A 236 -35.66 21.79 5.39
C ALA A 236 -37.06 21.68 4.76
N GLY A 237 -37.78 20.59 5.03
CA GLY A 237 -39.16 20.40 4.56
C GLY A 237 -40.12 21.44 5.15
N CYS A 238 -39.97 21.74 6.45
CA CYS A 238 -40.80 22.73 7.15
C CYS A 238 -40.56 24.14 6.58
N VAL A 239 -39.30 24.53 6.36
CA VAL A 239 -38.97 25.84 5.78
C VAL A 239 -39.51 26.00 4.36
N ARG A 240 -39.41 24.96 3.51
CA ARG A 240 -39.99 24.98 2.16
C ARG A 240 -41.51 25.13 2.17
N LEU A 241 -42.19 24.35 3.01
CA LEU A 241 -43.64 24.44 3.17
C LEU A 241 -44.04 25.84 3.64
N LEU A 242 -43.36 26.38 4.65
CA LEU A 242 -43.64 27.69 5.22
C LEU A 242 -43.44 28.83 4.20
N ARG A 243 -42.35 28.82 3.42
CA ARG A 243 -42.10 29.79 2.32
C ARG A 243 -43.18 29.73 1.24
N ARG A 244 -43.65 28.53 0.89
CA ARG A 244 -44.71 28.32 -0.11
C ARG A 244 -46.06 28.84 0.42
N SER A 245 -46.43 28.46 1.64
CA SER A 245 -47.66 28.86 2.29
C SER A 245 -47.81 30.38 2.35
N VAL A 246 -46.78 31.12 2.79
CA VAL A 246 -46.84 32.59 2.85
C VAL A 246 -46.92 33.24 1.47
N ARG A 247 -46.28 32.66 0.46
CA ARG A 247 -46.39 33.14 -0.93
C ARG A 247 -47.81 32.99 -1.48
N GLU A 248 -48.47 31.86 -1.22
CA GLU A 248 -49.85 31.61 -1.65
C GLU A 248 -50.84 32.52 -0.91
N LEU A 249 -50.61 32.77 0.40
CA LEU A 249 -51.43 33.69 1.21
C LEU A 249 -51.30 35.16 0.79
N THR A 250 -50.10 35.61 0.43
CA THR A 250 -49.82 37.01 0.05
C THR A 250 -50.10 37.29 -1.44
N GLY A 251 -50.01 36.29 -2.31
CA GLY A 251 -50.28 36.42 -3.75
C GLY A 251 -51.77 36.62 -4.11
N GLY A 252 -52.69 36.33 -3.20
CA GLY A 252 -54.14 36.39 -3.41
C GLY A 252 -54.79 37.78 -3.31
N GLY A 253 -54.05 38.89 -3.34
CA GLY A 253 -54.63 40.25 -3.45
C GLY A 253 -55.10 40.92 -2.14
N GLY A 254 -54.71 40.40 -0.97
CA GLY A 254 -54.98 41.05 0.33
C GLY A 254 -53.80 41.89 0.80
N GLY A 255 -53.76 43.17 0.43
CA GLY A 255 -52.70 44.13 0.79
C GLY A 255 -52.80 44.69 2.22
N GLY A 256 -53.04 43.84 3.23
CA GLY A 256 -53.07 44.25 4.63
C GLY A 256 -51.67 44.39 5.26
N ALA A 257 -51.54 45.20 6.33
CA ALA A 257 -50.27 45.41 7.04
C ALA A 257 -49.67 44.11 7.60
N ASP A 258 -50.51 43.19 8.09
CA ASP A 258 -50.09 41.89 8.64
C ASP A 258 -49.52 40.96 7.56
N SER A 259 -50.02 41.05 6.34
CA SER A 259 -49.51 40.31 5.17
C SER A 259 -48.07 40.73 4.82
N GLN A 260 -47.77 42.03 4.90
CA GLN A 260 -46.43 42.56 4.68
C GLN A 260 -45.45 42.19 5.81
N TRP A 261 -45.91 42.22 7.07
CA TRP A 261 -45.11 41.76 8.21
C TRP A 261 -44.73 40.29 8.06
N LEU A 262 -45.69 39.44 7.72
CA LEU A 262 -45.47 38.01 7.54
C LEU A 262 -44.48 37.69 6.40
N GLN A 263 -44.61 38.44 5.30
CA GLN A 263 -43.70 38.32 4.17
C GLN A 263 -42.26 38.67 4.56
N ARG A 264 -42.06 39.72 5.36
CA ARG A 264 -40.72 40.09 5.89
C ARG A 264 -40.14 39.01 6.79
N GLN A 265 -40.95 38.42 7.68
CA GLN A 265 -40.49 37.37 8.59
C GLN A 265 -40.08 36.09 7.87
N VAL A 266 -40.82 35.69 6.83
CA VAL A 266 -40.46 34.52 6.02
C VAL A 266 -39.25 34.79 5.11
N GLU A 267 -39.07 36.03 4.67
CA GLU A 267 -37.87 36.43 3.94
C GLU A 267 -36.63 36.38 4.85
N GLU A 268 -36.72 36.88 6.09
CA GLU A 268 -35.66 36.78 7.09
C GLU A 268 -35.32 35.32 7.42
N LEU A 269 -36.35 34.49 7.64
CA LEU A 269 -36.18 33.04 7.81
C LEU A 269 -35.43 32.42 6.63
N GLY A 270 -35.78 32.81 5.40
CA GLY A 270 -35.12 32.34 4.18
C GLY A 270 -33.64 32.73 4.14
N GLN A 271 -33.33 34.00 4.44
CA GLN A 271 -31.96 34.51 4.45
C GLN A 271 -31.08 33.82 5.51
N ARG A 272 -31.58 33.70 6.75
CA ARG A 272 -30.87 33.01 7.83
C ARG A 272 -30.72 31.52 7.55
N TRP A 273 -31.74 30.88 7.00
CA TRP A 273 -31.65 29.48 6.58
C TRP A 273 -30.54 29.26 5.55
N GLU A 274 -30.48 30.12 4.53
CA GLU A 274 -29.44 30.07 3.50
C GLU A 274 -28.04 30.34 4.08
N LEU A 275 -27.93 31.26 5.05
CA LEU A 275 -26.69 31.50 5.79
C LEU A 275 -26.25 30.27 6.60
N VAL A 276 -27.14 29.66 7.38
CA VAL A 276 -26.86 28.44 8.16
C VAL A 276 -26.45 27.27 7.25
N CYS A 277 -27.13 27.08 6.11
CA CYS A 277 -26.72 26.09 5.11
C CYS A 277 -25.29 26.35 4.61
N ARG A 278 -24.95 27.61 4.30
CA ARG A 278 -23.62 28.00 3.83
C ARG A 278 -22.56 27.77 4.90
N LEU A 279 -22.81 28.19 6.13
CA LEU A 279 -21.90 28.00 7.27
C LEU A 279 -21.70 26.50 7.57
N SER A 280 -22.76 25.70 7.48
CA SER A 280 -22.67 24.24 7.63
C SER A 280 -21.78 23.61 6.56
N LEU A 281 -21.92 24.03 5.29
CA LEU A 281 -21.07 23.55 4.20
C LEU A 281 -19.61 23.99 4.37
N ALA A 282 -19.38 25.24 4.78
CA ALA A 282 -18.03 25.74 5.06
C ALA A 282 -17.37 24.97 6.21
N ARG A 283 -18.11 24.69 7.28
CA ARG A 283 -17.62 23.87 8.41
C ARG A 283 -17.33 22.42 8.00
N GLN A 284 -18.18 21.83 7.15
CA GLN A 284 -17.93 20.50 6.59
C GLN A 284 -16.62 20.45 5.81
N ALA A 285 -16.39 21.41 4.91
CA ALA A 285 -15.15 21.48 4.12
C ALA A 285 -13.90 21.63 5.01
N ARG A 286 -13.98 22.47 6.06
CA ARG A 286 -12.89 22.62 7.04
C ARG A 286 -12.62 21.31 7.81
N LEU A 287 -13.67 20.61 8.23
CA LEU A 287 -13.54 19.32 8.93
C LEU A 287 -12.97 18.22 8.03
N GLU A 288 -13.33 18.19 6.75
CA GLU A 288 -12.77 17.25 5.77
C GLU A 288 -11.29 17.53 5.52
N GLY A 289 -10.89 18.79 5.34
CA GLY A 289 -9.48 19.18 5.21
C GLY A 289 -8.66 18.83 6.46
N ALA A 290 -9.19 19.12 7.65
CA ALA A 290 -8.54 18.76 8.91
C ALA A 290 -8.43 17.24 9.09
N LEU A 291 -9.42 16.47 8.65
CA LEU A 291 -9.38 15.00 8.72
C LEU A 291 -8.30 14.45 7.80
N GLN A 292 -8.22 14.97 6.57
CA GLN A 292 -7.18 14.59 5.61
C GLN A 292 -5.79 14.87 6.17
N GLN A 293 -5.56 16.06 6.73
CA GLN A 293 -4.28 16.41 7.37
C GLN A 293 -3.97 15.49 8.56
N ALA A 294 -4.96 15.19 9.40
CA ALA A 294 -4.78 14.31 10.55
C ALA A 294 -4.45 12.86 10.13
N GLU A 295 -5.08 12.35 9.07
CA GLU A 295 -4.80 11.03 8.51
C GLU A 295 -3.43 10.97 7.82
N GLU A 296 -3.03 12.04 7.14
CA GLU A 296 -1.70 12.16 6.54
C GLU A 296 -0.62 12.19 7.63
N PHE A 297 -0.81 13.00 8.67
CA PHE A 297 0.11 13.04 9.81
C PHE A 297 0.22 11.69 10.53
N ASP A 298 -0.92 11.06 10.84
CA ASP A 298 -0.97 9.71 11.41
C ASP A 298 -0.21 8.70 10.54
N GLY A 299 -0.44 8.72 9.23
CA GLY A 299 0.23 7.84 8.28
C GLY A 299 1.73 8.08 8.19
N LEU A 300 2.16 9.34 8.10
CA LEU A 300 3.59 9.71 8.04
C LEU A 300 4.33 9.32 9.33
N VAL A 301 3.75 9.59 10.51
CA VAL A 301 4.32 9.22 11.81
C VAL A 301 4.56 7.71 11.88
N HIS A 302 3.54 6.90 11.59
CA HIS A 302 3.65 5.44 11.71
C HIS A 302 4.59 4.84 10.66
N SER A 303 4.49 5.31 9.41
CA SER A 303 5.37 4.86 8.33
C SER A 303 6.84 5.20 8.60
N PHE A 304 7.11 6.39 9.16
CA PHE A 304 8.47 6.78 9.51
C PHE A 304 9.02 5.96 10.69
N LEU A 305 8.23 5.72 11.74
CA LEU A 305 8.66 4.87 12.87
C LEU A 305 8.95 3.42 12.43
N GLU A 306 8.18 2.88 11.50
CA GLU A 306 8.45 1.58 10.89
C GLU A 306 9.78 1.58 10.12
N ARG A 307 10.01 2.57 9.25
CA ARG A 307 11.29 2.73 8.54
C ARG A 307 12.48 2.87 9.48
N LEU A 308 12.35 3.65 10.57
CA LEU A 308 13.41 3.75 11.60
C LEU A 308 13.72 2.41 12.26
N THR A 309 12.70 1.56 12.43
CA THR A 309 12.88 0.21 12.97
C THR A 309 13.65 -0.69 12.00
N ASP A 310 13.43 -0.54 10.70
CA ASP A 310 14.19 -1.27 9.69
C ASP A 310 15.63 -0.77 9.55
N VAL A 311 15.83 0.55 9.57
CA VAL A 311 17.16 1.16 9.65
C VAL A 311 17.93 0.65 10.87
N GLU A 312 17.29 0.55 12.02
CA GLU A 312 17.92 -0.03 13.21
C GLU A 312 18.39 -1.47 12.96
N LYS A 313 17.59 -2.31 12.30
CA LYS A 313 17.99 -3.69 11.97
C LYS A 313 19.19 -3.70 11.03
N THR A 314 19.20 -2.83 10.02
CA THR A 314 20.32 -2.70 9.07
C THR A 314 21.59 -2.22 9.77
N LEU A 315 21.49 -1.27 10.71
CA LEU A 315 22.61 -0.78 11.53
C LEU A 315 23.28 -1.87 12.38
N ARG A 316 22.54 -2.93 12.73
CA ARG A 316 23.13 -4.08 13.44
C ARG A 316 24.01 -4.94 12.54
N LEU A 317 23.79 -4.87 11.22
CA LEU A 317 24.54 -5.63 10.21
C LEU A 317 25.74 -4.85 9.67
N GLY A 318 25.68 -3.51 9.63
CA GLY A 318 26.77 -2.67 9.14
C GLY A 318 26.44 -1.17 9.17
N PRO A 319 27.38 -0.30 8.70
CA PRO A 319 27.15 1.14 8.62
C PRO A 319 26.10 1.49 7.56
N LEU A 320 25.33 2.55 7.80
CA LEU A 320 24.34 3.02 6.84
C LEU A 320 25.00 3.78 5.68
N PRO A 321 24.47 3.68 4.45
CA PRO A 321 24.83 4.57 3.34
C PRO A 321 24.42 6.02 3.64
N GLU A 322 25.19 7.00 3.13
CA GLU A 322 24.89 8.43 3.34
C GLU A 322 23.56 8.87 2.68
N GLU A 323 23.25 8.35 1.50
CA GLU A 323 21.98 8.57 0.78
C GLU A 323 20.77 8.10 1.64
N GLU A 324 20.97 6.98 2.33
CA GLU A 324 20.25 6.50 3.52
C GLU A 324 19.73 7.64 4.40
N GLY A 325 20.70 8.22 5.11
CA GLY A 325 20.51 9.21 6.16
C GLY A 325 19.86 10.51 5.67
N ALA A 326 20.23 10.98 4.48
CA ALA A 326 19.64 12.20 3.91
C ALA A 326 18.14 12.01 3.64
N CYS A 327 17.75 10.84 3.14
CA CYS A 327 16.35 10.51 2.88
C CYS A 327 15.52 10.51 4.18
N GLN A 328 16.02 9.89 5.25
CA GLN A 328 15.28 9.87 6.52
C GLN A 328 15.17 11.26 7.19
N GLN A 329 16.15 12.14 6.96
CA GLN A 329 16.10 13.49 7.50
C GLN A 329 15.01 14.33 6.82
N LEU A 330 14.87 14.22 5.49
CA LEU A 330 13.79 14.87 4.75
C LEU A 330 12.40 14.36 5.20
N GLU A 331 12.27 13.07 5.46
CA GLU A 331 11.01 12.51 5.96
C GLU A 331 10.65 13.01 7.37
N LEU A 332 11.64 13.17 8.25
CA LEU A 332 11.42 13.80 9.56
C LEU A 332 10.95 15.25 9.40
N GLU A 333 11.56 16.00 8.49
CA GLU A 333 11.15 17.38 8.19
C GLU A 333 9.70 17.43 7.72
N CYS A 334 9.25 16.50 6.86
CA CYS A 334 7.85 16.40 6.45
C CYS A 334 6.89 16.08 7.61
N VAL A 335 7.25 15.15 8.50
CA VAL A 335 6.40 14.80 9.67
C VAL A 335 6.30 15.99 10.63
N THR A 336 7.43 16.65 10.89
CA THR A 336 7.50 17.78 11.83
C THR A 336 6.82 19.03 11.27
N SER A 337 6.99 19.35 9.99
CA SER A 337 6.32 20.48 9.34
C SER A 337 4.80 20.31 9.34
N LEU A 338 4.29 19.14 8.96
CA LEU A 338 2.86 18.86 9.00
C LEU A 338 2.32 18.89 10.45
N GLY A 339 3.09 18.38 11.42
CA GLY A 339 2.75 18.47 12.83
C GLY A 339 2.64 19.92 13.32
N GLU A 340 3.55 20.79 12.90
CA GLU A 340 3.52 22.23 13.20
C GLU A 340 2.35 22.95 12.51
N GLU A 341 2.06 22.61 11.25
CA GLU A 341 0.89 23.12 10.52
C GLU A 341 -0.42 22.78 11.24
N ILE A 342 -0.58 21.52 11.68
CA ILE A 342 -1.73 21.10 12.47
C ILE A 342 -1.79 21.89 13.79
N LEU A 343 -0.65 22.12 14.45
CA LEU A 343 -0.56 22.83 15.73
C LEU A 343 -0.98 24.31 15.67
N ASN A 344 -0.88 24.96 14.50
CA ASN A 344 -1.26 26.38 14.35
C ASN A 344 -2.76 26.60 14.61
N ASP A 345 -3.61 25.69 14.14
CA ASP A 345 -5.08 25.76 14.26
C ASP A 345 -5.65 24.57 15.05
N CYS A 346 -4.85 24.01 15.96
CA CYS A 346 -5.17 22.79 16.70
C CYS A 346 -6.20 23.03 17.80
N HIS A 347 -7.14 22.09 17.90
CA HIS A 347 -8.09 22.05 18.99
C HIS A 347 -7.36 21.81 20.34
N PRO A 348 -7.70 22.55 21.42
CA PRO A 348 -6.97 22.49 22.70
C PRO A 348 -6.81 21.06 23.25
N ASP A 349 -7.85 20.23 23.12
CA ASP A 349 -7.83 18.82 23.56
C ASP A 349 -6.83 17.92 22.80
N ALA A 350 -6.39 18.32 21.60
CA ALA A 350 -5.46 17.55 20.76
C ALA A 350 -4.02 18.09 20.81
N VAL A 351 -3.79 19.30 21.30
CA VAL A 351 -2.46 19.97 21.28
C VAL A 351 -1.38 19.10 21.93
N ILE A 352 -1.69 18.51 23.09
CA ILE A 352 -0.73 17.67 23.83
C ILE A 352 -0.42 16.41 23.01
N THR A 353 -1.44 15.77 22.44
CA THR A 353 -1.31 14.55 21.64
C THR A 353 -0.45 14.78 20.41
N VAL A 354 -0.74 15.81 19.60
CA VAL A 354 0.02 16.13 18.39
C VAL A 354 1.48 16.47 18.74
N ARG A 355 1.73 17.30 19.76
CA ARG A 355 3.09 17.60 20.25
C ARG A 355 3.83 16.35 20.70
N SER A 356 3.14 15.43 21.38
CA SER A 356 3.73 14.19 21.85
C SER A 356 4.22 13.32 20.68
N TRP A 357 3.43 13.21 19.61
CA TRP A 357 3.80 12.44 18.43
C TRP A 357 5.00 13.04 17.69
N VAL A 358 5.01 14.37 17.51
CA VAL A 358 6.17 15.10 16.98
C VAL A 358 7.41 14.81 17.83
N SER A 359 7.30 14.94 19.17
CA SER A 359 8.40 14.66 20.09
C SER A 359 8.89 13.21 20.00
N VAL A 360 7.98 12.23 19.96
CA VAL A 360 8.32 10.80 19.88
C VAL A 360 9.10 10.52 18.60
N VAL A 361 8.64 11.01 17.47
CA VAL A 361 9.28 10.82 16.17
C VAL A 361 10.67 11.46 16.14
N THR A 362 10.80 12.70 16.62
CA THR A 362 12.09 13.40 16.70
C THR A 362 13.07 12.67 17.63
N SER A 363 12.63 12.31 18.84
CA SER A 363 13.48 11.59 19.79
C SER A 363 13.93 10.24 19.24
N ARG A 364 13.01 9.50 18.61
CA ARG A 364 13.34 8.19 18.04
C ARG A 364 14.35 8.28 16.91
N PHE A 365 14.21 9.28 16.04
CA PHE A 365 15.19 9.53 14.98
C PHE A 365 16.57 9.88 15.56
N GLN A 366 16.63 10.75 16.58
CA GLN A 366 17.89 11.11 17.25
C GLN A 366 18.60 9.90 17.88
N GLU A 367 17.85 8.97 18.47
CA GLU A 367 18.41 7.72 18.99
C GLU A 367 19.07 6.90 17.87
N VAL A 368 18.35 6.67 16.76
CA VAL A 368 18.85 5.92 15.60
C VAL A 368 20.07 6.59 14.98
N LEU A 369 20.06 7.91 14.82
CA LEU A 369 21.22 8.68 14.37
C LEU A 369 22.44 8.49 15.29
N SER A 370 22.23 8.52 16.61
CA SER A 370 23.32 8.31 17.57
C SER A 370 23.92 6.90 17.46
N TRP A 371 23.11 5.90 17.13
CA TRP A 371 23.57 4.54 16.89
C TRP A 371 24.32 4.42 15.57
N ALA A 372 23.82 5.07 14.51
CA ALA A 372 24.51 5.14 13.23
C ALA A 372 25.90 5.76 13.36
N GLN A 373 26.02 6.89 14.07
CA GLN A 373 27.30 7.54 14.34
C GLN A 373 28.25 6.63 15.13
N LYS A 374 27.78 5.96 16.18
CA LYS A 374 28.59 5.02 16.96
C LYS A 374 29.06 3.82 16.13
N GLN A 375 28.22 3.29 15.24
CA GLN A 375 28.62 2.21 14.34
C GLN A 375 29.63 2.69 13.29
N GLY A 376 29.43 3.89 12.74
CA GLY A 376 30.38 4.53 11.84
C GLY A 376 31.76 4.71 12.48
N GLN A 377 31.82 5.22 13.71
CA GLN A 377 33.06 5.35 14.49
C GLN A 377 33.75 4.00 14.70
N ARG A 378 33.01 2.96 15.11
CA ARG A 378 33.57 1.61 15.27
C ARG A 378 34.10 1.02 13.98
N ALA A 379 33.43 1.28 12.85
CA ALA A 379 33.90 0.83 11.55
C ALA A 379 35.19 1.55 11.15
N GLN A 380 35.26 2.86 11.41
CA GLN A 380 36.44 3.69 11.15
C GLN A 380 37.64 3.25 12.00
N GLU A 381 37.46 3.05 13.31
CA GLU A 381 38.51 2.54 14.19
C GLU A 381 39.05 1.17 13.72
N ARG A 382 38.16 0.27 13.28
CA ARG A 382 38.56 -1.02 12.70
C ARG A 382 39.34 -0.85 11.40
N LEU A 383 38.92 0.08 10.55
CA LEU A 383 39.61 0.39 9.29
C LEU A 383 41.01 0.91 9.57
N GLU A 384 41.17 1.88 10.48
CA GLU A 384 42.47 2.44 10.88
C GLU A 384 43.41 1.35 11.43
N VAL A 385 42.90 0.42 12.24
CA VAL A 385 43.69 -0.72 12.73
C VAL A 385 44.15 -1.61 11.57
N LEU A 386 43.27 -1.93 10.61
CA LEU A 386 43.63 -2.74 9.44
C LEU A 386 44.61 -2.01 8.51
N GLU A 387 44.46 -0.70 8.33
CA GLU A 387 45.37 0.13 7.55
C GLU A 387 46.75 0.20 8.18
N ALA A 388 46.83 0.39 9.50
CA ALA A 388 48.08 0.36 10.24
C ALA A 388 48.76 -1.02 10.16
N GLN A 389 47.99 -2.11 10.25
CA GLN A 389 48.50 -3.47 10.04
C GLN A 389 49.04 -3.66 8.62
N ARG A 390 48.33 -3.18 7.59
CA ARG A 390 48.78 -3.23 6.20
C ARG A 390 50.06 -2.43 6.00
N ALA A 391 50.12 -1.21 6.53
CA ALA A 391 51.29 -0.33 6.43
C ALA A 391 52.53 -0.97 7.07
N GLU A 392 52.38 -1.65 8.21
CA GLU A 392 53.48 -2.35 8.87
C GLU A 392 53.99 -3.53 8.02
N LEU A 393 53.10 -4.32 7.42
CA LEU A 393 53.50 -5.40 6.49
C LEU A 393 54.24 -4.84 5.26
N THR A 394 53.74 -3.75 4.68
CA THR A 394 54.39 -3.08 3.55
C THR A 394 55.78 -2.57 3.92
N ARG A 395 55.93 -1.91 5.08
CA ARG A 395 57.23 -1.44 5.59
C ARG A 395 58.25 -2.57 5.72
N LEU A 396 57.83 -3.73 6.25
CA LEU A 396 58.71 -4.90 6.37
C LEU A 396 59.06 -5.50 5.00
N LEU A 397 58.11 -5.56 4.07
CA LEU A 397 58.37 -6.00 2.70
C LEU A 397 59.35 -5.08 1.96
N ASP A 398 59.23 -3.76 2.12
CA ASP A 398 60.17 -2.79 1.55
C ASP A 398 61.58 -2.99 2.11
N TRP A 399 61.68 -3.21 3.43
CA TRP A 399 62.95 -3.53 4.07
C TRP A 399 63.56 -4.84 3.53
N ILE A 400 62.75 -5.91 3.40
CA ILE A 400 63.21 -7.19 2.83
C ILE A 400 63.69 -6.98 1.40
N THR A 401 62.98 -6.18 0.60
CA THR A 401 63.38 -5.87 -0.79
C THR A 401 64.74 -5.21 -0.83
N ALA A 402 64.96 -4.15 -0.06
CA ALA A 402 66.25 -3.48 0.02
C ALA A 402 67.36 -4.41 0.53
N ALA A 403 67.04 -5.29 1.49
CA ALA A 403 67.98 -6.25 2.04
C ALA A 403 68.36 -7.34 1.02
N GLU A 404 67.39 -7.86 0.25
CA GLU A 404 67.61 -8.79 -0.86
C GLU A 404 68.51 -8.17 -1.94
N GLU A 405 68.24 -6.93 -2.34
CA GLU A 405 69.07 -6.20 -3.32
C GLU A 405 70.50 -6.01 -2.83
N ALA A 406 70.68 -5.57 -1.57
CA ALA A 406 72.00 -5.39 -0.96
C ALA A 406 72.78 -6.70 -0.86
N LEU A 407 72.12 -7.79 -0.46
CA LEU A 407 72.74 -9.11 -0.37
C LEU A 407 73.10 -9.66 -1.74
N THR A 408 72.24 -9.48 -2.74
CA THR A 408 72.49 -9.90 -4.13
C THR A 408 73.71 -9.18 -4.71
N LEU A 409 73.84 -7.87 -4.47
CA LEU A 409 75.01 -7.11 -4.90
C LEU A 409 76.30 -7.62 -4.24
N ARG A 410 76.25 -7.93 -2.95
CA ARG A 410 77.37 -8.54 -2.22
C ARG A 410 77.69 -9.93 -2.79
N ASP A 411 76.69 -10.73 -3.15
CA ASP A 411 76.81 -12.08 -3.73
C ASP A 411 77.51 -12.16 -5.08
N LEU A 412 77.62 -11.04 -5.79
CA LEU A 412 78.40 -10.94 -7.01
C LEU A 412 79.91 -10.74 -6.76
N GLU A 413 80.32 -10.41 -5.53
CA GLU A 413 81.73 -10.22 -5.21
C GLU A 413 82.48 -11.57 -5.21
N PRO A 414 83.54 -11.72 -6.01
CA PRO A 414 84.28 -12.97 -6.10
C PRO A 414 84.99 -13.29 -4.77
N LEU A 415 85.08 -14.58 -4.45
CA LEU A 415 85.78 -15.04 -3.24
C LEU A 415 87.29 -14.78 -3.36
N PRO A 416 87.90 -14.04 -2.42
CA PRO A 416 89.34 -13.80 -2.43
C PRO A 416 90.15 -15.10 -2.25
N GLU A 417 91.30 -15.17 -2.92
CA GLU A 417 92.30 -16.25 -2.74
C GLU A 417 93.30 -15.95 -1.62
N ASP A 418 93.22 -14.75 -1.03
CA ASP A 418 94.08 -14.27 0.07
C ASP A 418 93.34 -14.32 1.41
N MET A 419 94.00 -14.87 2.44
CA MET A 419 93.40 -15.09 3.76
C MET A 419 93.01 -13.77 4.45
N GLU A 420 93.85 -12.72 4.38
CA GLU A 420 93.53 -11.45 5.02
C GLU A 420 92.33 -10.76 4.37
N GLN A 421 92.24 -10.83 3.04
CA GLN A 421 91.13 -10.27 2.28
C GLN A 421 89.82 -11.02 2.55
N LEU A 422 89.86 -12.36 2.64
CA LEU A 422 88.69 -13.17 2.96
C LEU A 422 88.20 -12.92 4.39
N GLU A 423 89.10 -12.81 5.38
CA GLU A 423 88.72 -12.47 6.76
C GLU A 423 88.11 -11.07 6.87
N ARG A 424 88.62 -10.09 6.12
CA ARG A 424 87.97 -8.77 6.02
C ARG A 424 86.56 -8.88 5.44
N LEU A 425 86.36 -9.68 4.40
CA LEU A 425 85.06 -9.87 3.75
C LEU A 425 84.08 -10.66 4.64
N ARG A 426 84.57 -11.62 5.43
CA ARG A 426 83.80 -12.31 6.48
C ARG A 426 83.39 -11.37 7.61
N ALA A 427 84.29 -10.50 8.07
CA ALA A 427 84.00 -9.50 9.09
C ALA A 427 82.98 -8.45 8.60
N GLN A 428 82.99 -8.14 7.30
CA GLN A 428 82.00 -7.25 6.66
C GLN A 428 80.64 -7.93 6.43
N HIS A 429 80.57 -9.25 6.46
CA HIS A 429 79.32 -10.01 6.32
C HIS A 429 78.52 -10.03 7.65
N THR A 430 77.98 -8.88 8.02
CA THR A 430 77.12 -8.66 9.21
C THR A 430 75.66 -9.06 8.99
N PHE A 431 75.30 -9.55 7.81
CA PHE A 431 73.91 -9.72 7.39
C PHE A 431 73.13 -10.72 8.25
N THR A 432 73.79 -11.76 8.76
CA THR A 432 73.19 -12.71 9.72
C THR A 432 72.82 -12.03 11.04
N GLU A 433 73.57 -11.04 11.49
CA GLU A 433 73.25 -10.26 12.70
C GLU A 433 72.08 -9.31 12.46
N GLU A 434 72.06 -8.66 11.29
CA GLU A 434 70.96 -7.77 10.86
C GLU A 434 69.62 -8.53 10.77
N LEU A 435 69.62 -9.74 10.22
CA LEU A 435 68.44 -10.62 10.17
C LEU A 435 67.96 -11.02 11.57
N ASN A 436 68.88 -11.40 12.46
CA ASN A 436 68.54 -11.72 13.85
C ASN A 436 67.95 -10.53 14.61
N GLN A 437 68.41 -9.31 14.33
CA GLN A 437 67.84 -8.09 14.91
C GLN A 437 66.43 -7.78 14.40
N LYS A 438 66.14 -8.07 13.12
CA LYS A 438 64.85 -7.79 12.49
C LYS A 438 63.79 -8.86 12.72
N GLN A 439 64.21 -10.06 13.09
CA GLN A 439 63.32 -11.18 13.37
C GLN A 439 62.16 -10.90 14.35
N PRO A 440 62.35 -10.27 15.52
CA PRO A 440 61.24 -10.00 16.45
C PRO A 440 60.16 -9.08 15.84
N GLU A 441 60.54 -8.14 14.96
CA GLU A 441 59.58 -7.28 14.26
C GLU A 441 58.71 -8.09 13.29
N VAL A 442 59.32 -9.01 12.53
CA VAL A 442 58.61 -9.89 11.59
C VAL A 442 57.70 -10.87 12.32
N GLU A 443 58.17 -11.50 13.40
CA GLU A 443 57.35 -12.40 14.21
C GLU A 443 56.15 -11.68 14.85
N LEU A 444 56.36 -10.48 15.37
CA LEU A 444 55.28 -9.67 15.96
C LEU A 444 54.24 -9.26 14.90
N ALA A 445 54.68 -8.94 13.69
CA ALA A 445 53.78 -8.65 12.59
C ALA A 445 52.99 -9.89 12.16
N MET A 446 53.64 -11.04 12.02
CA MET A 446 53.02 -12.30 11.61
C MET A 446 52.01 -12.84 12.64
N ARG A 447 52.29 -12.71 13.94
CA ARG A 447 51.36 -13.08 15.02
C ARG A 447 50.00 -12.40 14.93
N LYS A 448 49.93 -11.20 14.36
CA LYS A 448 48.65 -10.47 14.18
C LYS A 448 47.75 -11.13 13.12
N PHE A 449 48.29 -12.04 12.33
CA PHE A 449 47.59 -12.79 11.27
C PHE A 449 47.51 -14.30 11.57
N GLU A 450 47.99 -14.73 12.73
CA GLU A 450 47.88 -16.10 13.21
C GLU A 450 46.56 -16.28 13.98
N PHE A 451 45.58 -16.91 13.34
CA PHE A 451 44.47 -17.57 14.04
C PHE A 451 44.45 -19.03 13.61
N GLY A 452 45.03 -19.92 14.43
CA GLY A 452 44.95 -21.36 14.20
C GLY A 452 46.04 -22.24 14.84
N ALA A 453 47.21 -21.72 15.21
CA ALA A 453 48.25 -22.55 15.81
C ALA A 453 48.17 -22.56 17.34
N PHE A 454 47.81 -23.72 17.92
CA PHE A 454 47.98 -23.99 19.35
C PHE A 454 49.44 -23.73 19.77
N PRO A 455 49.70 -23.16 20.96
CA PRO A 455 51.07 -22.96 21.40
C PRO A 455 51.73 -24.32 21.64
N PRO A 456 52.93 -24.60 21.09
CA PRO A 456 53.67 -25.77 21.52
C PRO A 456 54.12 -25.51 22.96
N ALA A 457 53.65 -26.37 23.87
CA ALA A 457 54.00 -26.35 25.26
C ALA A 457 55.53 -26.45 25.44
N GLY A 458 56.09 -25.43 26.08
CA GLY A 458 57.26 -25.49 26.97
C GLY A 458 58.53 -26.17 26.46
N ARG A 459 59.57 -25.37 26.18
CA ARG A 459 60.95 -25.73 26.55
C ARG A 459 61.70 -24.53 27.11
N ARG A 460 61.73 -24.43 28.43
CA ARG A 460 62.84 -23.79 29.16
C ARG A 460 64.03 -24.75 29.14
N GLY A 461 65.19 -24.25 28.77
CA GLY A 461 66.45 -25.01 28.86
C GLY A 461 67.61 -24.18 28.35
N ALA A 462 68.27 -23.49 29.26
CA ALA A 462 69.48 -22.74 29.01
C ALA A 462 70.63 -23.67 28.60
N GLY A 463 71.37 -23.27 27.57
CA GLY A 463 72.62 -23.88 27.14
C GLY A 463 73.28 -23.00 26.09
N LYS A 464 74.23 -22.15 26.52
CA LYS A 464 75.11 -21.40 25.61
C LYS A 464 76.09 -22.40 24.97
N THR A 465 75.79 -22.85 23.77
CA THR A 465 76.71 -23.54 22.85
C THR A 465 76.48 -22.98 21.44
N GLY A 466 77.56 -22.74 20.69
CA GLY A 466 77.59 -22.00 19.43
C GLY A 466 76.40 -22.23 18.49
N SER A 467 75.79 -21.12 18.09
CA SER A 467 74.59 -21.06 17.25
C SER A 467 74.96 -21.37 15.80
N ALA A 468 74.63 -22.56 15.32
CA ALA A 468 74.39 -22.75 13.89
C ALA A 468 73.10 -22.00 13.51
N PRO A 469 73.05 -21.24 12.40
CA PRO A 469 71.85 -20.49 12.04
C PRO A 469 70.74 -21.49 11.67
N ARG A 470 69.62 -21.44 12.38
CA ARG A 470 68.41 -22.20 12.04
C ARG A 470 67.41 -21.24 11.41
N MET A 471 66.82 -21.63 10.28
CA MET A 471 65.78 -20.85 9.61
C MET A 471 64.56 -20.72 10.55
N PRO A 472 64.09 -19.50 10.84
CA PRO A 472 62.89 -19.30 11.65
C PRO A 472 61.59 -19.34 10.83
N LEU A 473 60.46 -19.59 11.51
CA LEU A 473 59.08 -19.48 10.99
C LEU A 473 58.67 -20.51 9.91
N LEU A 474 59.03 -21.78 10.07
CA LEU A 474 58.74 -22.86 9.10
C LEU A 474 57.27 -23.33 9.06
N ASP A 475 56.48 -23.09 10.11
CA ASP A 475 55.16 -23.74 10.30
C ASP A 475 53.95 -22.75 10.28
N LEU A 476 54.09 -21.58 9.67
CA LEU A 476 53.03 -20.55 9.65
C LEU A 476 52.27 -20.51 8.31
N GLU A 477 50.93 -20.61 8.37
CA GLU A 477 50.02 -20.37 7.25
C GLU A 477 49.26 -19.05 7.45
N PRO A 478 49.79 -17.92 6.92
CA PRO A 478 49.11 -16.63 7.03
C PRO A 478 47.87 -16.54 6.13
N GLN A 479 46.75 -16.05 6.67
CA GLN A 479 45.50 -15.88 5.93
C GLN A 479 45.47 -14.64 5.02
N SER A 480 46.38 -13.69 5.21
CA SER A 480 46.51 -12.50 4.37
C SER A 480 47.53 -12.76 3.25
N PRO A 481 47.21 -12.46 1.97
CA PRO A 481 48.14 -12.66 0.86
C PRO A 481 49.43 -11.82 1.03
N LEU A 482 49.31 -10.64 1.64
CA LEU A 482 50.46 -9.77 1.93
C LEU A 482 51.35 -10.36 3.03
N ALA A 483 50.75 -10.98 4.05
CA ALA A 483 51.49 -11.67 5.12
C ALA A 483 52.16 -12.97 4.60
N ALA A 484 51.50 -13.70 3.69
CA ALA A 484 52.10 -14.84 2.99
C ALA A 484 53.31 -14.44 2.17
N GLN A 485 53.20 -13.33 1.44
CA GLN A 485 54.33 -12.77 0.69
C GLN A 485 55.48 -12.37 1.61
N LEU A 486 55.19 -11.70 2.73
CA LEU A 486 56.20 -11.31 3.72
C LEU A 486 56.96 -12.53 4.25
N LEU A 487 56.23 -13.56 4.68
CA LEU A 487 56.82 -14.78 5.21
C LEU A 487 57.71 -15.49 4.18
N GLY A 488 57.22 -15.66 2.94
CA GLY A 488 57.96 -16.33 1.88
C GLY A 488 59.26 -15.60 1.53
N ARG A 489 59.20 -14.27 1.38
CA ARG A 489 60.39 -13.46 1.09
C ARG A 489 61.37 -13.41 2.26
N TRP A 490 60.86 -13.36 3.49
CA TRP A 490 61.69 -13.43 4.69
C TRP A 490 62.48 -14.75 4.75
N GLN A 491 61.82 -15.89 4.53
CA GLN A 491 62.48 -17.21 4.49
C GLN A 491 63.51 -17.29 3.36
N GLN A 492 63.18 -16.78 2.17
CA GLN A 492 64.10 -16.74 1.04
C GLN A 492 65.35 -15.91 1.35
N LEU A 493 65.18 -14.72 1.93
CA LEU A 493 66.31 -13.87 2.31
C LEU A 493 67.24 -14.55 3.33
N TRP A 494 66.65 -15.24 4.31
CA TRP A 494 67.41 -16.05 5.28
C TRP A 494 68.24 -17.15 4.62
N LEU A 495 67.68 -17.84 3.61
CA LEU A 495 68.38 -18.89 2.88
C LEU A 495 69.58 -18.35 2.10
N ILE A 496 69.40 -17.23 1.39
CA ILE A 496 70.48 -16.60 0.62
C ILE A 496 71.62 -16.15 1.55
N ALA A 497 71.28 -15.53 2.68
CA ALA A 497 72.28 -15.09 3.66
C ALA A 497 73.08 -16.25 4.26
N LEU A 498 72.40 -17.36 4.56
CA LEU A 498 73.03 -18.56 5.10
C LEU A 498 73.96 -19.22 4.07
N ASP A 499 73.53 -19.31 2.82
CA ASP A 499 74.33 -19.86 1.72
C ASP A 499 75.61 -19.04 1.50
N ARG A 500 75.52 -17.71 1.46
CA ARG A 500 76.69 -16.83 1.38
C ARG A 500 77.64 -17.06 2.55
N GLN A 501 77.12 -17.10 3.78
CA GLN A 501 77.92 -17.35 4.97
C GLN A 501 78.66 -18.70 4.90
N TYR A 502 77.98 -19.75 4.45
CA TYR A 502 78.57 -21.06 4.25
C TYR A 502 79.65 -21.05 3.17
N ARG A 503 79.42 -20.39 2.03
CA ARG A 503 80.43 -20.24 0.96
C ARG A 503 81.69 -19.54 1.46
N LEU A 504 81.54 -18.49 2.27
CA LEU A 504 82.66 -17.78 2.88
C LEU A 504 83.43 -18.65 3.89
N GLN A 505 82.72 -19.41 4.72
CA GLN A 505 83.34 -20.34 5.67
C GLN A 505 84.08 -21.48 4.96
N ALA A 506 83.47 -22.06 3.91
CA ALA A 506 84.09 -23.11 3.12
C ALA A 506 85.33 -22.59 2.36
N ALA A 507 85.29 -21.36 1.86
CA ALA A 507 86.48 -20.73 1.25
C ALA A 507 87.60 -20.53 2.27
N ALA A 508 87.28 -20.11 3.50
CA ALA A 508 88.26 -19.92 4.56
C ALA A 508 88.91 -21.25 4.97
N GLN A 509 88.09 -22.29 5.16
CA GLN A 509 88.59 -23.65 5.43
C GLN A 509 89.53 -24.15 4.32
N ARG A 510 89.18 -23.94 3.04
CA ARG A 510 90.06 -24.32 1.92
C ARG A 510 91.39 -23.58 1.94
N LEU A 511 91.39 -22.28 2.23
CA LEU A 511 92.64 -21.51 2.32
C LEU A 511 93.47 -21.91 3.54
N GLU A 512 92.84 -22.19 4.69
CA GLU A 512 93.52 -22.70 5.89
C GLU A 512 94.14 -24.08 5.62
N GLU A 513 93.44 -24.96 4.90
CA GLU A 513 93.96 -26.25 4.46
C GLU A 513 95.14 -26.10 3.49
N GLN A 514 95.07 -25.15 2.55
CA GLN A 514 96.18 -24.86 1.63
C GLN A 514 97.40 -24.31 2.37
N GLU A 515 97.22 -23.41 3.34
CA GLU A 515 98.31 -22.92 4.20
C GLU A 515 98.88 -24.04 5.07
N ALA A 516 98.04 -24.87 5.69
CA ALA A 516 98.48 -26.02 6.47
C ALA A 516 99.25 -27.04 5.61
N PHE A 517 98.82 -27.24 4.36
CA PHE A 517 99.51 -28.10 3.39
C PHE A 517 100.82 -27.47 2.89
N ALA A 518 100.87 -26.16 2.68
CA ALA A 518 102.11 -25.45 2.32
C ALA A 518 103.18 -25.58 3.42
N HIS A 519 102.76 -25.64 4.69
CA HIS A 519 103.62 -25.88 5.85
C HIS A 519 103.76 -27.37 6.21
N PHE A 520 103.18 -28.29 5.43
CA PHE A 520 103.22 -29.72 5.69
C PHE A 520 104.57 -30.32 5.29
N ASP A 521 105.38 -30.68 6.29
CA ASP A 521 106.66 -31.36 6.05
C ASP A 521 106.48 -32.88 5.96
N PHE A 522 106.52 -33.38 4.71
CA PHE A 522 106.46 -34.81 4.41
C PHE A 522 107.55 -35.64 5.11
N GLY A 523 108.72 -35.04 5.38
CA GLY A 523 109.82 -35.66 6.10
C GLY A 523 109.56 -35.78 7.60
N VAL A 524 108.93 -34.78 8.24
CA VAL A 524 108.48 -34.87 9.64
C VAL A 524 107.36 -35.88 9.79
N TRP A 525 106.34 -35.83 8.91
CA TRP A 525 105.27 -36.81 8.92
C TRP A 525 105.80 -38.24 8.69
N ARG A 526 106.65 -38.44 7.68
CA ARG A 526 107.28 -39.74 7.40
C ARG A 526 108.12 -40.22 8.57
N ARG A 527 108.86 -39.34 9.25
CA ARG A 527 109.61 -39.71 10.47
C ARG A 527 108.66 -40.14 11.58
N ARG A 528 107.59 -39.39 11.87
CA ARG A 528 106.56 -39.80 12.85
C ARG A 528 105.90 -41.13 12.46
N TYR A 529 105.57 -41.34 11.19
CA TYR A 529 104.99 -42.59 10.69
C TYR A 529 105.97 -43.76 10.76
N LEU A 530 107.24 -43.57 10.38
CA LEU A 530 108.29 -44.58 10.49
C LEU A 530 108.66 -44.88 11.95
N GLN A 531 108.63 -43.88 12.83
CA GLN A 531 108.84 -44.05 14.26
C GLN A 531 107.66 -44.79 14.90
N TRP A 532 106.43 -44.49 14.46
CA TRP A 532 105.23 -45.23 14.86
C TRP A 532 105.25 -46.68 14.37
N ILE A 533 105.59 -46.94 13.10
CA ILE A 533 105.68 -48.32 12.57
C ILE A 533 106.87 -49.07 13.17
N GLY A 534 107.97 -48.38 13.46
CA GLY A 534 109.12 -48.92 14.18
C GLY A 534 108.77 -49.29 15.62
N HIS A 535 108.05 -48.42 16.33
CA HIS A 535 107.51 -48.71 17.67
C HIS A 535 106.55 -49.90 17.64
N ARG A 536 105.70 -50.02 16.62
CA ARG A 536 104.79 -51.16 16.42
C ARG A 536 105.55 -52.47 16.15
N LYS A 537 106.60 -52.42 15.33
CA LYS A 537 107.51 -53.55 15.08
C LYS A 537 108.27 -53.97 16.34
N SER A 538 108.76 -53.01 17.13
CA SER A 538 109.43 -53.29 18.41
C SER A 538 108.48 -53.96 19.40
N ARG A 539 107.24 -53.48 19.53
CA ARG A 539 106.24 -54.10 20.40
C ARG A 539 105.87 -55.51 19.98
N LEU A 540 105.75 -55.78 18.67
CA LEU A 540 105.56 -57.14 18.17
C LEU A 540 106.74 -58.05 18.51
N LEU A 541 107.98 -57.53 18.43
CA LEU A 541 109.18 -58.26 18.86
C LEU A 541 109.23 -58.49 20.37
N ASP A 542 108.75 -57.55 21.19
CA ASP A 542 108.69 -57.73 22.65
C ASP A 542 107.64 -58.76 23.06
N ILE A 543 106.49 -58.81 22.37
CA ILE A 543 105.51 -59.90 22.54
C ILE A 543 106.14 -61.23 22.14
N PHE A 544 106.85 -61.30 21.01
CA PHE A 544 107.57 -62.50 20.60
C PHE A 544 108.54 -62.98 21.69
N ARG A 545 109.39 -62.08 22.21
CA ARG A 545 110.35 -62.39 23.29
C ARG A 545 109.69 -62.76 24.62
N SER A 546 108.50 -62.24 24.90
CA SER A 546 107.78 -62.59 26.13
C SER A 546 107.30 -64.05 26.15
N ILE A 547 107.11 -64.62 24.95
CA ILE A 547 106.68 -66.00 24.73
C ILE A 547 107.91 -66.91 24.60
N ASP A 548 108.94 -66.48 23.85
CA ASP A 548 110.24 -67.17 23.66
C ASP A 548 111.14 -67.05 24.92
N ARG A 549 110.74 -67.69 26.02
CA ARG A 549 111.41 -67.59 27.33
C ARG A 549 112.71 -68.40 27.41
N ASP A 550 112.84 -69.43 26.60
CA ASP A 550 114.01 -70.31 26.50
C ASP A 550 115.02 -69.84 25.43
N GLN A 551 114.70 -68.78 24.68
CA GLN A 551 115.59 -68.09 23.73
C GLN A 551 116.04 -68.96 22.55
N ASP A 552 115.19 -69.90 22.12
CA ASP A 552 115.48 -70.78 20.99
C ASP A 552 115.08 -70.15 19.64
N GLY A 553 114.40 -68.99 19.68
CA GLY A 553 113.98 -68.23 18.51
C GLY A 553 112.75 -68.78 17.80
N ARG A 554 112.01 -69.73 18.38
CA ARG A 554 110.88 -70.42 17.74
C ARG A 554 109.63 -70.42 18.63
N VAL A 555 108.65 -69.58 18.28
CA VAL A 555 107.32 -69.56 18.92
C VAL A 555 106.30 -70.27 18.04
N SER A 556 105.37 -71.05 18.64
CA SER A 556 104.28 -71.65 17.88
C SER A 556 103.34 -70.57 17.33
N HIS A 557 102.87 -70.75 16.09
CA HIS A 557 102.08 -69.73 15.41
C HIS A 557 100.79 -69.36 16.17
N GLN A 558 100.16 -70.34 16.84
CA GLN A 558 98.95 -70.11 17.63
C GLN A 558 99.23 -69.28 18.89
N GLU A 559 100.28 -69.58 19.65
CA GLU A 559 100.62 -68.82 20.86
C GLU A 559 101.07 -67.38 20.56
N PHE A 560 101.75 -67.17 19.43
CA PHE A 560 102.12 -65.83 18.97
C PHE A 560 100.89 -65.00 18.59
N ILE A 561 99.96 -65.58 17.83
CA ILE A 561 98.71 -64.90 17.43
C ILE A 561 97.86 -64.56 18.65
N ASP A 562 97.67 -65.51 19.57
CA ASP A 562 96.84 -65.31 20.75
C ASP A 562 97.40 -64.20 21.65
N SER A 563 98.73 -64.11 21.77
CA SER A 563 99.41 -63.08 22.57
C SER A 563 99.37 -61.69 21.92
N VAL A 564 99.46 -61.60 20.58
CA VAL A 564 99.33 -60.34 19.85
C VAL A 564 97.89 -59.80 19.93
N ILE A 565 96.88 -60.68 19.87
CA ILE A 565 95.46 -60.31 19.98
C ILE A 565 95.08 -59.94 21.42
N ALA A 566 95.65 -60.61 22.43
CA ALA A 566 95.43 -60.28 23.85
C ALA A 566 96.03 -58.92 24.26
N SER A 567 97.04 -58.44 23.53
CA SER A 567 97.66 -57.12 23.77
C SER A 567 96.79 -55.98 23.23
N SER A 568 95.86 -55.47 24.07
CA SER A 568 94.89 -54.41 23.76
C SER A 568 95.46 -53.10 23.15
N GLU A 569 96.76 -52.84 23.32
CA GLU A 569 97.41 -51.61 22.85
C GLU A 569 97.82 -51.64 21.37
N LEU A 570 97.94 -52.82 20.74
CA LEU A 570 98.27 -52.92 19.30
C LEU A 570 97.04 -52.77 18.40
N VAL A 571 95.84 -53.06 18.92
CA VAL A 571 94.58 -53.03 18.17
C VAL A 571 93.97 -51.61 18.08
N ARG A 572 94.19 -50.73 19.08
CA ARG A 572 93.65 -49.36 19.07
C ARG A 572 94.39 -48.34 18.18
N GLY A 573 95.46 -48.75 17.49
CA GLY A 573 96.29 -47.87 16.67
C GLY A 573 95.78 -47.64 15.24
N TRP A 574 94.50 -47.35 15.05
CA TRP A 574 93.95 -46.87 13.77
C TRP A 574 93.34 -45.48 13.98
N GLY A 575 94.21 -44.50 14.27
CA GLY A 575 93.91 -43.09 14.13
C GLY A 575 94.52 -42.60 12.81
N LEU A 576 93.78 -42.79 11.71
CA LEU A 576 94.07 -42.21 10.41
C LEU A 576 92.76 -41.62 9.88
N ILE A 577 92.43 -40.43 10.40
CA ILE A 577 92.11 -39.15 9.73
C ILE A 577 91.98 -38.12 10.86
#